data_AF-A0A2S9QEP6-F1
#
_entry.id   AF-A0A2S9QEP6-F1
#
_cell.length_a   1.000
_cell.length_b   1.000
_cell.length_c   1.000
_cell.angle_alpha   90.00
_cell.angle_beta   90.00
_cell.angle_gamma   90.00
#
_symmetry.space_group_name_H-M   'P 1'
#
loop_
_entity.id
_entity.type
_entity.pdbx_description
1 polymer ?
#
loop_
_entity_poly.entity_id
_entity_poly.type
_entity_poly.pdbx_seq_one_letter_code
_entity_poly.pdbx_strand_id
1 'polypeptide(L)'
;MTPSEPAFPESQPASRWYWRSLIAIPVLLLAVFAFGARVDIMDYVASHEMRITAVEPGGAAPYARADWSLVSARFIDGGEGARLPLSKDRKLLIVRLKAVPEGKIADEAQRQAIWMGCSLTLLDGRGQRWSPLSFVLSRDISRALEPTARPVAGCFEAARSLGLDGQPTLVEEKFLLPAEASSDLSVRLSFRSALPDALNFPLEPR
;
A
#
# COMPACT_ATOMS: atom_id res chain seq x y z
N MET A 1 25.53 -84.24 -32.37
CA MET A 1 25.36 -83.68 -31.01
C MET A 1 25.22 -82.18 -31.17
N THR A 2 24.06 -81.67 -30.77
CA THR A 2 23.55 -80.31 -30.99
C THR A 2 24.22 -79.27 -30.08
N PRO A 3 24.38 -78.01 -30.52
CA PRO A 3 24.92 -76.94 -29.68
C PRO A 3 23.85 -76.46 -28.69
N SER A 4 24.22 -76.33 -27.43
CA SER A 4 23.37 -75.85 -26.35
C SER A 4 23.19 -74.33 -26.45
N GLU A 5 21.94 -73.88 -26.55
CA GLU A 5 21.54 -72.48 -26.51
C GLU A 5 21.61 -71.95 -25.06
N PRO A 6 22.26 -70.80 -24.79
CA PRO A 6 22.26 -70.24 -23.44
C PRO A 6 20.91 -69.58 -23.15
N ALA A 7 20.27 -70.03 -22.07
CA ALA A 7 19.06 -69.44 -21.53
C ALA A 7 19.27 -67.97 -21.13
N PHE A 8 18.39 -67.09 -21.59
CA PHE A 8 18.34 -65.70 -21.15
C PHE A 8 17.95 -65.64 -19.65
N PRO A 9 18.59 -64.79 -18.84
CA PRO A 9 18.27 -64.70 -17.43
C PRO A 9 16.87 -64.09 -17.23
N GLU A 10 16.09 -64.82 -16.43
CA GLU A 10 14.76 -64.52 -15.94
C GLU A 10 14.71 -63.13 -15.28
N SER A 11 13.79 -62.28 -15.73
CA SER A 11 13.60 -60.93 -15.21
C SER A 11 13.17 -60.96 -13.74
N GLN A 12 14.00 -60.43 -12.84
CA GLN A 12 13.65 -60.28 -11.42
C GLN A 12 12.39 -59.40 -11.23
N PRO A 13 11.56 -59.65 -10.20
CA PRO A 13 10.33 -58.92 -9.98
C PRO A 13 10.61 -57.49 -9.52
N ALA A 14 10.75 -56.56 -10.47
CA ALA A 14 10.91 -55.13 -10.22
C ALA A 14 9.64 -54.45 -9.65
N SER A 15 8.66 -55.20 -9.15
CA SER A 15 7.30 -54.71 -8.92
C SER A 15 7.22 -53.69 -7.77
N ARG A 16 7.73 -54.01 -6.57
CA ARG A 16 7.51 -53.14 -5.39
C ARG A 16 8.26 -51.80 -5.44
N TRP A 17 9.47 -51.77 -6.00
CA TRP A 17 10.26 -50.54 -6.11
C TRP A 17 9.78 -49.65 -7.26
N TYR A 18 9.35 -50.25 -8.36
CA TYR A 18 8.72 -49.55 -9.48
C TYR A 18 7.42 -48.86 -9.05
N TRP A 19 6.54 -49.57 -8.33
CA TRP A 19 5.29 -48.98 -7.81
C TRP A 19 5.52 -47.88 -6.78
N ARG A 20 6.55 -48.01 -5.93
CA ARG A 20 6.96 -46.93 -5.00
C ARG A 20 7.44 -45.69 -5.73
N SER A 21 8.22 -45.85 -6.80
CA SER A 21 8.68 -44.74 -7.63
C SER A 21 7.51 -44.08 -8.36
N LEU A 22 6.59 -44.87 -8.92
CA LEU A 22 5.39 -44.37 -9.60
C LEU A 22 4.46 -43.57 -8.68
N ILE A 23 4.31 -43.95 -7.42
CA ILE A 23 3.50 -43.19 -6.44
C ILE A 23 4.27 -41.97 -5.91
N ALA A 24 5.59 -42.05 -5.78
CA ALA A 24 6.41 -40.94 -5.32
C ALA A 24 6.34 -39.74 -6.28
N ILE A 25 6.26 -39.97 -7.59
CA ILE A 25 6.22 -38.91 -8.60
C ILE A 25 5.04 -37.93 -8.39
N PRO A 26 3.76 -38.35 -8.36
CA PRO A 26 2.65 -37.42 -8.16
C PRO A 26 2.69 -36.75 -6.78
N VAL A 27 3.17 -37.46 -5.74
CA VAL A 27 3.34 -36.87 -4.41
C VAL A 27 4.39 -35.76 -4.44
N LEU A 28 5.52 -35.97 -5.12
CA LEU A 28 6.57 -34.97 -5.29
C LEU A 28 6.09 -33.80 -6.15
N LEU A 29 5.35 -34.05 -7.23
CA LEU A 29 4.76 -33.00 -8.07
C LEU A 29 3.78 -32.13 -7.27
N LEU A 30 2.91 -32.74 -6.46
CA LEU A 30 1.99 -32.02 -5.58
C LEU A 30 2.77 -31.21 -4.53
N ALA A 31 3.85 -31.76 -3.97
CA ALA A 31 4.68 -31.05 -3.01
C ALA A 31 5.37 -29.81 -3.62
N VAL A 32 5.94 -29.95 -4.83
CA VAL A 32 6.56 -28.82 -5.55
C VAL A 32 5.52 -27.77 -5.91
N PHE A 33 4.37 -28.18 -6.44
CA PHE A 33 3.28 -27.26 -6.77
C PHE A 33 2.77 -26.52 -5.54
N ALA A 34 2.51 -27.23 -4.43
CA ALA A 34 2.06 -26.62 -3.19
C ALA A 34 3.09 -25.64 -2.62
N PHE A 35 4.38 -25.95 -2.76
CA PHE A 35 5.45 -25.04 -2.35
C PHE A 35 5.50 -23.78 -3.23
N GLY A 36 5.44 -23.93 -4.55
CA GLY A 36 5.40 -22.80 -5.49
C GLY A 36 4.18 -21.91 -5.24
N ALA A 37 2.98 -22.49 -5.19
CA ALA A 37 1.75 -21.77 -4.89
C ALA A 37 1.81 -21.04 -3.54
N ARG A 38 2.44 -21.65 -2.52
CA ARG A 38 2.65 -20.99 -1.22
C ARG A 38 3.54 -19.76 -1.37
N VAL A 39 4.66 -19.84 -2.08
CA VAL A 39 5.56 -18.69 -2.29
C VAL A 39 4.84 -17.57 -3.03
N ASP A 40 4.14 -17.90 -4.12
CA ASP A 40 3.40 -16.91 -4.92
C ASP A 40 2.32 -16.22 -4.09
N ILE A 41 1.58 -16.96 -3.26
CA ILE A 41 0.58 -16.39 -2.35
C ILE A 41 1.24 -15.47 -1.33
N MET A 42 2.38 -15.87 -0.77
CA MET A 42 3.09 -15.05 0.23
C MET A 42 3.64 -13.77 -0.40
N ASP A 43 4.17 -13.82 -1.62
CA ASP A 43 4.65 -12.66 -2.37
C ASP A 43 3.49 -11.73 -2.77
N TYR A 44 2.36 -12.31 -3.17
CA TYR A 44 1.14 -11.56 -3.44
C TYR A 44 0.64 -10.85 -2.19
N VAL A 45 0.57 -11.54 -1.05
CA VAL A 45 0.19 -10.94 0.23
C VAL A 45 1.18 -9.84 0.58
N ALA A 46 2.49 -10.09 0.53
CA ALA A 46 3.52 -9.11 0.88
C ALA A 46 3.52 -7.84 0.00
N SER A 47 2.87 -7.88 -1.17
CA SER A 47 2.78 -6.75 -2.11
C SER A 47 1.45 -6.00 -2.08
N HIS A 48 0.48 -6.44 -1.27
CA HIS A 48 -0.87 -5.87 -1.23
C HIS A 48 -1.33 -5.49 0.18
N GLU A 49 -2.16 -4.46 0.26
CA GLU A 49 -2.80 -4.00 1.49
C GLU A 49 -3.87 -5.01 1.95
N MET A 50 -3.49 -6.00 2.74
CA MET A 50 -4.38 -7.09 3.19
C MET A 50 -4.80 -6.94 4.65
N ARG A 51 -3.98 -6.27 5.48
CA ARG A 51 -4.22 -6.07 6.91
C ARG A 51 -4.50 -4.61 7.18
N ILE A 52 -5.77 -4.26 7.18
CA ILE A 52 -6.23 -2.86 7.31
C ILE A 52 -6.66 -2.62 8.75
N THR A 53 -5.98 -1.71 9.43
CA THR A 53 -6.35 -1.24 10.76
C THR A 53 -7.17 0.03 10.63
N ALA A 54 -8.43 -0.02 11.04
CA ALA A 54 -9.27 1.16 11.13
C ALA A 54 -8.85 2.01 12.34
N VAL A 55 -8.68 3.31 12.12
CA VAL A 55 -8.40 4.27 13.17
C VAL A 55 -9.71 4.97 13.53
N GLU A 56 -10.02 5.02 14.82
CA GLU A 56 -11.21 5.73 15.32
C GLU A 56 -11.16 7.22 14.94
N PRO A 57 -12.31 7.88 14.70
CA PRO A 57 -12.37 9.31 14.44
C PRO A 57 -11.66 10.13 15.53
N GLY A 58 -10.73 11.01 15.11
CA GLY A 58 -9.91 11.81 16.03
C GLY A 58 -8.80 11.02 16.77
N GLY A 59 -8.69 9.72 16.52
CA GLY A 59 -7.67 8.85 17.09
C GLY A 59 -6.31 8.96 16.41
N ALA A 60 -5.35 8.23 16.98
CA ALA A 60 -4.02 8.01 16.41
C ALA A 60 -3.67 6.52 16.47
N ALA A 61 -2.86 6.05 15.54
CA ALA A 61 -2.37 4.67 15.55
C ALA A 61 -0.89 4.59 15.15
N PRO A 62 -0.09 3.72 15.80
CA PRO A 62 1.30 3.51 15.44
C PRO A 62 1.39 2.74 14.11
N TYR A 63 2.18 3.27 13.17
CA TYR A 63 2.42 2.66 11.87
C TYR A 63 3.68 3.24 11.22
N ALA A 64 4.49 2.39 10.59
CA ALA A 64 5.75 2.80 9.97
C ALA A 64 6.63 3.69 10.88
N ARG A 65 6.71 3.32 12.17
CA ARG A 65 7.50 3.99 13.21
C ARG A 65 7.08 5.42 13.56
N ALA A 66 5.82 5.76 13.32
CA ALA A 66 5.23 7.00 13.79
C ALA A 66 3.78 6.75 14.23
N ASP A 67 3.31 7.55 15.17
CA ASP A 67 1.89 7.66 15.48
C ASP A 67 1.23 8.58 14.46
N TRP A 68 0.27 8.03 13.71
CA TRP A 68 -0.45 8.73 12.66
C TRP A 68 -1.82 9.14 13.12
N SER A 69 -2.18 10.41 12.90
CA SER A 69 -3.52 10.93 13.14
C SER A 69 -4.01 11.81 12.00
N LEU A 70 -5.32 11.81 11.79
CA LEU A 70 -5.99 12.72 10.87
C LEU A 70 -6.08 14.11 11.50
N VAL A 71 -5.48 15.11 10.87
CA VAL A 71 -5.55 16.51 11.33
C VAL A 71 -6.77 17.20 10.74
N SER A 72 -6.97 17.06 9.44
CA SER A 72 -8.10 17.65 8.75
C SER A 72 -8.40 16.96 7.44
N ALA A 73 -9.68 16.98 7.08
CA ALA A 73 -10.16 16.73 5.73
C ALA A 73 -11.13 17.86 5.40
N ARG A 74 -10.87 18.59 4.31
CA ARG A 74 -11.71 19.74 3.92
C ARG A 74 -11.95 19.76 2.43
N PHE A 75 -13.19 20.10 2.06
CA PHE A 75 -13.50 20.37 0.67
C PHE A 75 -13.16 21.82 0.31
N ILE A 76 -12.72 22.02 -0.93
CA ILE A 76 -12.59 23.31 -1.56
C ILE A 76 -13.54 23.28 -2.75
N ASP A 77 -14.57 24.11 -2.67
CA ASP A 77 -15.56 24.22 -3.72
C ASP A 77 -14.99 24.93 -4.95
N GLY A 78 -15.37 24.42 -6.13
CA GLY A 78 -15.17 25.09 -7.40
C GLY A 78 -16.29 26.06 -7.71
N GLY A 79 -15.99 27.22 -8.29
CA GLY A 79 -17.01 28.20 -8.67
C GLY A 79 -16.45 29.55 -9.11
N GLU A 80 -17.32 30.40 -9.64
CA GLU A 80 -16.99 31.80 -9.96
C GLU A 80 -16.56 32.53 -8.67
N GLY A 81 -15.35 33.08 -8.67
CA GLY A 81 -14.76 33.73 -7.49
C GLY A 81 -13.97 32.81 -6.54
N ALA A 82 -13.92 31.50 -6.80
CA ALA A 82 -13.04 30.59 -6.08
C ALA A 82 -11.56 30.85 -6.45
N ARG A 83 -10.64 30.65 -5.49
CA ARG A 83 -9.18 30.81 -5.71
C ARG A 83 -8.62 29.81 -6.73
N LEU A 84 -9.37 28.75 -7.05
CA LEU A 84 -9.01 27.75 -8.04
C LEU A 84 -10.08 27.69 -9.14
N PRO A 85 -9.71 27.66 -10.43
CA PRO A 85 -10.64 27.51 -11.53
C PRO A 85 -11.06 26.03 -11.66
N LEU A 86 -11.78 25.51 -10.67
CA LEU A 86 -12.38 24.19 -10.72
C LEU A 86 -13.74 24.29 -11.42
N SER A 87 -14.01 23.33 -12.30
CA SER A 87 -15.32 23.22 -12.95
C SER A 87 -16.40 22.81 -11.92
N LYS A 88 -17.65 23.19 -12.15
CA LYS A 88 -18.76 22.97 -11.19
C LYS A 88 -19.08 21.50 -10.91
N ASP A 89 -18.68 20.60 -11.80
CA ASP A 89 -18.78 19.14 -11.68
C ASP A 89 -17.65 18.52 -10.85
N ARG A 90 -16.75 19.34 -10.28
CA ARG A 90 -15.59 18.85 -9.52
C ARG A 90 -15.43 19.56 -8.19
N LYS A 91 -14.97 18.79 -7.20
CA LYS A 91 -14.58 19.27 -5.87
C LYS A 91 -13.17 18.80 -5.54
N LEU A 92 -12.41 19.67 -4.89
CA LEU A 92 -11.07 19.34 -4.41
C LEU A 92 -11.17 18.97 -2.93
N LEU A 93 -10.69 17.79 -2.56
CA LEU A 93 -10.54 17.39 -1.16
C LEU A 93 -9.08 17.51 -0.76
N ILE A 94 -8.80 18.19 0.34
CA ILE A 94 -7.47 18.29 0.94
C ILE A 94 -7.48 17.49 2.24
N VAL A 95 -6.62 16.49 2.33
CA VAL A 95 -6.46 15.63 3.50
C VAL A 95 -5.09 15.86 4.10
N ARG A 96 -5.05 16.12 5.41
CA ARG A 96 -3.80 16.34 6.16
C ARG A 96 -3.70 15.33 7.29
N LEU A 97 -2.61 14.58 7.28
CA LEU A 97 -2.21 13.70 8.36
C LEU A 97 -1.05 14.32 9.15
N LYS A 98 -0.93 13.91 10.40
CA LYS A 98 0.23 14.19 11.25
C LYS A 98 0.86 12.86 11.63
N ALA A 99 2.18 12.80 11.45
CA ALA A 99 3.01 11.72 11.92
C ALA A 99 3.87 12.22 13.07
N VAL A 100 3.77 11.57 14.22
CA VAL A 100 4.64 11.80 15.38
C VAL A 100 5.62 10.64 15.47
N PRO A 101 6.91 10.83 15.17
CA PRO A 101 7.88 9.75 15.21
C PRO A 101 7.97 9.12 16.61
N GLU A 102 8.03 7.80 16.70
CA GLU A 102 8.21 7.06 17.97
C GLU A 102 9.59 7.33 18.62
N GLY A 103 10.51 7.91 17.85
CA GLY A 103 11.83 8.32 18.31
C GLY A 103 12.62 9.01 17.21
N LYS A 104 13.85 9.42 17.53
CA LYS A 104 14.75 10.03 16.56
C LYS A 104 15.13 9.00 15.48
N ILE A 105 14.89 9.34 14.21
CA ILE A 105 15.41 8.59 13.07
C ILE A 105 16.69 9.32 12.67
N ALA A 106 17.84 8.84 13.14
CA ALA A 106 19.11 9.56 12.98
C ALA A 106 19.69 9.46 11.57
N ASP A 107 19.37 8.39 10.84
CA ASP A 107 19.91 8.09 9.53
C ASP A 107 18.88 8.33 8.40
N GLU A 108 19.33 8.99 7.34
CA GLU A 108 18.52 9.25 6.15
C GLU A 108 18.20 7.96 5.40
N ALA A 109 19.14 7.01 5.28
CA ALA A 109 18.89 5.76 4.58
C ALA A 109 17.84 4.92 5.32
N GLN A 110 17.92 4.84 6.64
CA GLN A 110 16.90 4.21 7.47
C GLN A 110 15.52 4.88 7.30
N ARG A 111 15.45 6.21 7.25
CA ARG A 111 14.19 6.94 7.04
C ARG A 111 13.56 6.60 5.68
N GLN A 112 14.36 6.66 4.62
CA GLN A 112 13.92 6.35 3.27
C GLN A 112 13.46 4.90 3.17
N ALA A 113 14.10 3.97 3.88
CA ALA A 113 13.68 2.58 3.96
C ALA A 113 12.34 2.41 4.69
N ILE A 114 12.13 3.09 5.83
CA ILE A 114 10.89 2.96 6.61
C ILE A 114 9.71 3.61 5.89
N TRP A 115 9.89 4.77 5.25
CA TRP A 115 8.80 5.53 4.61
C TRP A 115 8.74 5.32 3.09
N MET A 116 9.43 4.29 2.59
CA MET A 116 9.48 3.98 1.17
C MET A 116 8.08 3.70 0.62
N GLY A 117 7.75 4.37 -0.48
CA GLY A 117 6.46 4.15 -1.16
C GLY A 117 5.26 4.58 -0.31
N CYS A 118 5.41 5.63 0.51
CA CYS A 118 4.29 6.34 1.15
C CYS A 118 3.21 6.62 0.12
N SER A 119 2.02 6.12 0.37
CA SER A 119 0.85 6.32 -0.47
C SER A 119 -0.34 6.68 0.41
N LEU A 120 -1.09 7.68 -0.04
CA LEU A 120 -2.37 8.03 0.55
C LEU A 120 -3.44 7.86 -0.52
N THR A 121 -4.29 6.84 -0.36
CA THR A 121 -5.38 6.54 -1.29
C THR A 121 -6.70 6.90 -0.67
N LEU A 122 -7.52 7.66 -1.38
CA LEU A 122 -8.88 7.96 -0.93
C LEU A 122 -9.83 6.86 -1.42
N LEU A 123 -10.73 6.43 -0.54
CA LEU A 123 -11.78 5.45 -0.82
C LEU A 123 -13.15 6.06 -0.60
N ASP A 124 -14.11 5.72 -1.45
CA ASP A 124 -15.53 6.00 -1.22
C ASP A 124 -16.26 4.78 -0.65
N GLY A 125 -17.47 4.98 -0.12
CA GLY A 125 -18.34 3.91 0.41
C GLY A 125 -18.76 2.85 -0.62
N ARG A 126 -18.44 3.04 -1.92
CA ARG A 126 -18.67 2.06 -3.00
C ARG A 126 -17.39 1.27 -3.33
N GLY A 127 -16.30 1.51 -2.60
CA GLY A 127 -15.00 0.88 -2.83
C GLY A 127 -14.19 1.49 -3.98
N GLN A 128 -14.64 2.61 -4.56
CA GLN A 128 -13.88 3.33 -5.57
C GLN A 128 -12.64 3.95 -4.93
N ARG A 129 -11.50 3.78 -5.61
CA ARG A 129 -10.21 4.33 -5.17
C ARG A 129 -9.84 5.54 -6.01
N TRP A 130 -9.37 6.58 -5.33
CA TRP A 130 -8.92 7.82 -5.93
C TRP A 130 -7.47 8.06 -5.57
N SER A 131 -6.64 8.28 -6.59
CA SER A 131 -5.24 8.64 -6.41
C SER A 131 -5.09 10.12 -6.09
N PRO A 132 -4.07 10.49 -5.31
CA PRO A 132 -3.77 11.89 -5.07
C PRO A 132 -3.31 12.57 -6.36
N LEU A 133 -3.45 13.89 -6.40
CA LEU A 133 -2.88 14.71 -7.45
C LEU A 133 -1.36 14.58 -7.46
N SER A 134 -0.74 14.77 -8.64
CA SER A 134 0.71 14.77 -8.74
C SER A 134 1.34 15.82 -7.83
N PHE A 135 2.56 15.58 -7.35
CA PHE A 135 3.28 16.52 -6.48
C PHE A 135 3.44 17.93 -7.08
N VAL A 136 3.51 18.04 -8.42
CA VAL A 136 3.56 19.33 -9.13
C VAL A 136 2.23 20.07 -8.93
N LEU A 137 1.13 19.43 -9.32
CA LEU A 137 -0.22 20.02 -9.18
C LEU A 137 -0.57 20.31 -7.71
N SER A 138 -0.17 19.43 -6.80
CA SER A 138 -0.41 19.60 -5.36
C SER A 138 0.27 20.87 -4.83
N ARG A 139 1.52 21.15 -5.23
CA ARG A 139 2.24 22.37 -4.85
C ARG A 139 1.67 23.62 -5.48
N ASP A 140 1.31 23.57 -6.75
CA ASP A 140 0.72 24.73 -7.44
C ASP A 140 -0.63 25.10 -6.81
N ILE A 141 -1.46 24.10 -6.47
CA ILE A 141 -2.71 24.29 -5.74
C ILE A 141 -2.46 24.87 -4.35
N SER A 142 -1.47 24.36 -3.58
CA SER A 142 -1.14 24.94 -2.28
C SER A 142 -0.77 26.41 -2.39
N ARG A 143 0.06 26.80 -3.37
CA ARG A 143 0.45 28.21 -3.58
C ARG A 143 -0.71 29.08 -4.05
N ALA A 144 -1.61 28.54 -4.88
CA ALA A 144 -2.79 29.28 -5.33
C ALA A 144 -3.78 29.51 -4.17
N LEU A 145 -3.96 28.52 -3.29
CA LEU A 145 -4.84 28.64 -2.13
C LEU A 145 -4.25 29.50 -1.02
N GLU A 146 -2.97 29.34 -0.72
CA GLU A 146 -2.27 29.97 0.41
C GLU A 146 -0.89 30.51 -0.04
N PRO A 147 -0.84 31.66 -0.76
CA PRO A 147 0.39 32.15 -1.41
C PRO A 147 1.53 32.50 -0.44
N THR A 148 1.17 32.88 0.79
CA THR A 148 2.10 33.30 1.84
C THR A 148 2.50 32.15 2.76
N ALA A 149 1.83 31.00 2.69
CA ALA A 149 2.12 29.84 3.52
C ALA A 149 3.13 28.92 2.81
N ARG A 150 3.98 28.27 3.61
CA ARG A 150 4.84 27.20 3.09
C ARG A 150 3.98 25.97 2.76
N PRO A 151 4.03 25.43 1.52
CA PRO A 151 3.29 24.22 1.18
C PRO A 151 3.65 23.05 2.10
N VAL A 152 2.64 22.32 2.55
CA VAL A 152 2.83 21.05 3.25
C VAL A 152 3.21 19.99 2.22
N ALA A 153 4.20 19.17 2.55
CA ALA A 153 4.70 18.12 1.66
C ALA A 153 3.69 16.97 1.53
N GLY A 154 3.55 16.43 0.31
CA GLY A 154 2.82 15.17 0.10
C GLY A 154 3.61 13.95 0.58
N CYS A 155 3.02 12.77 0.56
CA CYS A 155 3.61 11.50 1.01
C CYS A 155 4.97 11.25 0.35
N PHE A 156 5.05 11.45 -0.97
CA PHE A 156 6.28 11.25 -1.74
C PHE A 156 7.40 12.21 -1.35
N GLU A 157 7.06 13.49 -1.14
CA GLU A 157 8.03 14.51 -0.76
C GLU A 157 8.44 14.34 0.71
N ALA A 158 7.46 14.09 1.59
CA ALA A 158 7.66 13.82 3.00
C ALA A 158 8.66 12.67 3.15
N ALA A 159 8.43 11.51 2.52
CA ALA A 159 9.33 10.35 2.60
C ALA A 159 10.81 10.67 2.30
N ARG A 160 11.10 11.74 1.54
CA ARG A 160 12.46 12.20 1.22
C ARG A 160 12.97 13.30 2.15
N SER A 161 12.10 14.16 2.68
CA SER A 161 12.49 15.38 3.40
C SER A 161 12.03 15.47 4.86
N LEU A 162 11.37 14.44 5.39
CA LEU A 162 10.82 14.41 6.75
C LEU A 162 11.87 14.67 7.83
N GLY A 163 11.47 15.40 8.87
CA GLY A 163 12.35 15.78 9.98
C GLY A 163 12.96 14.57 10.69
N LEU A 164 14.28 14.45 10.58
CA LEU A 164 15.13 13.46 11.27
C LEU A 164 15.06 13.56 12.80
N ASP A 165 14.66 14.73 13.31
CA ASP A 165 14.89 15.11 14.71
C ASP A 165 13.75 14.74 15.66
N GLY A 166 12.91 13.75 15.29
CA GLY A 166 11.77 13.31 16.10
C GLY A 166 10.63 14.33 16.15
N GLN A 167 10.67 15.35 15.30
CA GLN A 167 9.63 16.39 15.24
C GLN A 167 8.39 15.86 14.53
N PRO A 168 7.18 16.23 15.00
CA PRO A 168 5.97 15.92 14.28
C PRO A 168 6.00 16.49 12.87
N THR A 169 5.56 15.70 11.90
CA THR A 169 5.49 16.16 10.51
C THR A 169 4.09 16.05 9.96
N LEU A 170 3.69 17.07 9.21
CA LEU A 170 2.45 17.09 8.47
C LEU A 170 2.67 16.52 7.07
N VAL A 171 1.75 15.67 6.65
CA VAL A 171 1.65 15.15 5.29
C VAL A 171 0.31 15.59 4.72
N GLU A 172 0.32 16.18 3.53
CA GLU A 172 -0.90 16.67 2.87
C GLU A 172 -1.04 16.11 1.47
N GLU A 173 -2.20 15.50 1.20
CA GLU A 173 -2.54 15.02 -0.12
C GLU A 173 -3.87 15.64 -0.58
N LYS A 174 -3.96 15.83 -1.89
CA LYS A 174 -5.08 16.51 -2.53
C LYS A 174 -5.71 15.58 -3.54
N PHE A 175 -7.03 15.50 -3.54
CA PHE A 175 -7.80 14.62 -4.40
C PHE A 175 -8.81 15.43 -5.19
N LEU A 176 -8.93 15.15 -6.47
CA LEU A 176 -9.96 15.74 -7.32
C LEU A 176 -11.09 14.74 -7.52
N LEU A 177 -12.29 15.12 -7.13
CA LEU A 177 -13.47 14.25 -7.11
C LEU A 177 -14.58 14.84 -7.98
N PRO A 178 -15.43 14.01 -8.58
CA PRO A 178 -16.72 14.45 -9.10
C PRO A 178 -17.56 15.07 -7.97
N ALA A 179 -18.38 16.07 -8.30
CA ALA A 179 -19.29 16.70 -7.36
C ALA A 179 -20.21 15.66 -6.68
N GLU A 180 -20.64 14.65 -7.43
CA GLU A 180 -21.53 13.57 -7.03
C GLU A 180 -20.84 12.44 -6.23
N ALA A 181 -19.54 12.54 -5.97
CA ALA A 181 -18.83 11.54 -5.17
C ALA A 181 -19.44 11.43 -3.76
N SER A 182 -19.57 10.19 -3.27
CA SER A 182 -20.14 9.83 -1.97
C SER A 182 -19.59 10.70 -0.84
N SER A 183 -20.44 10.98 0.16
CA SER A 183 -20.02 11.62 1.41
C SER A 183 -19.30 10.66 2.36
N ASP A 184 -19.52 9.35 2.20
CA ASP A 184 -18.80 8.32 2.94
C ASP A 184 -17.42 8.14 2.32
N LEU A 185 -16.43 8.82 2.89
CA LEU A 185 -15.05 8.84 2.44
C LEU A 185 -14.13 8.37 3.55
N SER A 186 -13.12 7.61 3.18
CA SER A 186 -12.02 7.26 4.07
C SER A 186 -10.70 7.40 3.33
N VAL A 187 -9.62 7.61 4.07
CA VAL A 187 -8.29 7.67 3.50
C VAL A 187 -7.45 6.52 4.04
N ARG A 188 -6.74 5.86 3.14
CA ARG A 188 -5.84 4.77 3.45
C ARG A 188 -4.40 5.19 3.30
N LEU A 189 -3.66 5.04 4.38
CA LEU A 189 -2.22 5.25 4.43
C LEU A 189 -1.51 3.90 4.34
N SER A 190 -0.61 3.78 3.39
CA SER A 190 0.25 2.61 3.24
C SER A 190 1.69 2.99 2.89
N PHE A 191 2.62 2.12 3.25
CA PHE A 191 4.01 2.19 2.82
C PHE A 191 4.39 0.86 2.19
N ARG A 192 5.12 0.89 1.08
CA ARG A 192 5.64 -0.32 0.43
C ARG A 192 6.50 -1.15 1.41
N SER A 193 7.23 -0.47 2.29
CA SER A 193 8.07 -1.06 3.34
C SER A 193 7.30 -1.71 4.50
N ALA A 194 6.01 -1.39 4.67
CA ALA A 194 5.17 -1.88 5.76
C ALA A 194 3.99 -2.76 5.27
N LEU A 195 3.97 -3.09 3.97
CA LEU A 195 3.00 -4.05 3.45
C LEU A 195 3.16 -5.41 4.15
N PRO A 196 2.07 -6.18 4.31
CA PRO A 196 0.69 -5.91 3.86
C PRO A 196 -0.15 -5.02 4.78
N ASP A 197 0.43 -4.42 5.81
CA ASP A 197 -0.31 -3.61 6.78
C ASP A 197 -0.62 -2.22 6.22
N ALA A 198 -1.78 -1.66 6.56
CA ALA A 198 -2.20 -0.30 6.19
C ALA A 198 -3.12 0.29 7.26
N LEU A 199 -3.16 1.63 7.37
CA LEU A 199 -4.12 2.34 8.22
C LEU A 199 -5.28 2.90 7.39
N ASN A 200 -6.48 2.89 7.94
CA ASN A 200 -7.67 3.50 7.33
C ASN A 200 -8.28 4.52 8.29
N PHE A 201 -8.39 5.77 7.84
CA PHE A 201 -8.99 6.85 8.62
C PHE A 201 -10.33 7.22 7.97
N PRO A 202 -11.47 7.09 8.67
CA PRO A 202 -12.73 7.66 8.20
C PRO A 202 -12.59 9.19 8.13
N LEU A 203 -13.13 9.79 7.08
CA LEU A 203 -13.12 11.23 6.90
C LEU A 203 -14.48 11.81 7.29
N GLU A 204 -14.45 12.91 8.04
CA GLU A 204 -15.59 13.79 8.23
C GLU A 204 -15.24 15.14 7.62
N PRO A 205 -15.40 15.32 6.30
CA PRO A 205 -14.98 16.54 5.63
C PRO A 205 -15.77 17.73 6.17
N ARG A 206 -15.07 18.79 6.58
CA ARG A 206 -15.68 20.07 6.98
C ARG A 206 -15.42 21.16 5.97
#